data_AF-A0A9W4S9Q1-F1
#
_entry.id   AF-A0A9W4S9Q1-F1
#
_cell.length_a   1.000
_cell.length_b   1.000
_cell.length_c   1.000
_cell.angle_alpha   90.00
_cell.angle_beta   90.00
_cell.angle_gamma   90.00
#
_symmetry.space_group_name_H-M   'P 1'
#
loop_
_entity.id
_entity.type
_entity.pdbx_description
1 polymer ?
#
loop_
_entity_poly.entity_id
_entity_poly.type
_entity_poly.pdbx_seq_one_letter_code
_entity_poly.pdbx_strand_id
1 'polypeptide(L)' 'NRRKVEFSCHKCHRVDTPEWRPGPDGPSTLCNVCGLIYAKRERKKEGSTMPTFGSPNFS' A
#
# COMPACT_ATOMS: atom_id res chain seq x y z
N ASN A 1 10.97 27.15 5.51
CA ASN A 1 10.19 26.67 6.68
C ASN A 1 9.02 25.80 6.20
N ARG A 2 9.26 24.53 5.79
CA ARG A 2 8.17 23.65 5.31
C ARG A 2 7.38 23.17 6.52
N ARG A 3 6.11 23.57 6.61
CA ARG A 3 5.14 23.03 7.58
C ARG A 3 5.09 21.52 7.36
N LYS A 4 5.64 20.75 8.29
CA LYS A 4 5.52 19.30 8.32
C LYS A 4 4.05 19.04 8.67
N VAL A 5 3.23 18.73 7.67
CA VAL A 5 1.83 18.36 7.91
C VAL A 5 1.88 17.04 8.67
N GLU A 6 1.42 17.06 9.92
CA GLU A 6 1.42 15.91 10.84
C GLU A 6 0.40 14.86 10.36
N PHE A 7 0.68 14.20 9.25
CA PHE A 7 0.05 12.92 8.94
C PHE A 7 0.68 11.88 9.87
N SER A 8 -0.13 11.03 10.51
CA SER A 8 0.32 9.95 11.39
C SER A 8 -0.11 8.61 10.82
N CYS A 9 0.80 7.64 10.75
CA CYS A 9 0.47 6.32 10.24
C CYS A 9 -0.63 5.64 11.06
N HIS A 10 -1.70 5.17 10.44
CA HIS A 10 -2.80 4.51 11.15
C HIS A 10 -2.37 3.21 11.89
N LYS A 11 -1.26 2.59 11.49
CA LYS A 11 -0.81 1.31 12.06
C LYS A 11 0.24 1.45 13.17
N CYS A 12 1.14 2.42 13.06
CA CYS A 12 2.26 2.60 13.99
C CYS A 12 2.38 4.02 14.55
N HIS A 13 1.45 4.90 14.15
CA HIS A 13 1.30 6.29 14.58
C HIS A 13 2.56 7.14 14.36
N ARG A 14 3.48 6.69 13.51
CA ARG A 14 4.66 7.46 13.15
C ARG A 14 4.30 8.59 12.19
N VAL A 15 4.80 9.78 12.52
CA VAL A 15 4.75 11.02 11.72
C VAL A 15 6.06 11.28 10.97
N ASP A 16 7.14 10.57 11.35
CA ASP A 16 8.46 10.73 10.73
C ASP A 16 8.59 9.80 9.52
N THR A 17 7.96 10.20 8.42
CA THR A 17 8.04 9.46 7.17
C THR A 17 8.24 10.41 6.00
N PRO A 18 9.25 10.14 5.15
CA PRO A 18 9.51 10.97 3.97
C PRO A 18 8.53 10.72 2.83
N GLU A 19 7.85 9.56 2.80
CA GLU A 19 6.89 9.17 1.76
C GLU A 19 5.65 8.52 2.36
N TRP A 20 4.51 9.18 2.20
CA TRP A 20 3.20 8.65 2.60
C TRP A 20 2.63 7.77 1.50
N ARG A 21 2.10 6.61 1.90
CA ARG A 21 1.49 5.65 0.98
C ARG A 21 -0.01 5.53 1.26
N PRO A 22 -0.83 5.29 0.22
CA PRO A 22 -2.25 5.00 0.40
C PRO A 22 -2.41 3.70 1.19
N GLY A 23 -3.37 3.73 2.10
CA GLY A 23 -3.76 2.60 2.92
C GLY A 23 -5.25 2.27 2.75
N PRO A 24 -5.77 1.36 3.58
CA PRO A 24 -7.17 0.91 3.50
C PRO A 24 -8.17 2.04 3.68
N ASP A 25 -7.85 3.02 4.54
CA ASP A 25 -8.74 4.11 4.91
C ASP A 25 -8.63 5.36 4.02
N GLY A 26 -7.86 5.30 2.93
CA GLY A 26 -7.73 6.40 1.95
C GLY A 26 -6.30 6.79 1.57
N PRO A 27 -6.13 7.87 0.77
CA PRO A 27 -4.81 8.31 0.31
C PRO A 27 -3.96 8.77 1.50
N SER A 28 -2.68 8.34 1.51
CA SER A 28 -1.65 8.81 2.46
C SER A 28 -1.89 8.47 3.95
N THR A 29 -2.57 7.36 4.26
CA THR A 29 -2.87 6.96 5.66
C THR A 29 -1.79 6.07 6.30
N LEU A 30 -0.82 5.58 5.53
CA LEU A 30 0.24 4.70 6.01
C LEU A 30 1.63 5.26 5.71
N CYS A 31 2.56 4.99 6.63
CA CYS A 31 3.98 5.27 6.39
C CYS A 31 4.58 4.30 5.37
N ASN A 32 5.78 4.58 4.87
CA ASN A 32 6.47 3.72 3.91
C ASN A 32 6.52 2.24 4.34
N VAL A 33 6.93 1.96 5.58
CA VAL A 33 7.02 0.58 6.11
C VAL A 33 5.63 -0.09 6.16
N CYS A 34 4.64 0.58 6.73
CA CYS A 34 3.30 0.01 6.87
C CYS A 34 2.58 -0.11 5.52
N GLY A 35 2.79 0.86 4.63
CA GLY A 35 2.26 0.87 3.27
C GLY A 35 2.84 -0.27 2.41
N LEU A 36 4.13 -0.59 2.56
CA LEU A 36 4.73 -1.76 1.92
C LEU A 36 4.13 -3.09 2.42
N ILE A 37 3.93 -3.22 3.73
CA ILE A 37 3.29 -4.41 4.33
C ILE A 37 1.84 -4.52 3.86
N TYR A 38 1.10 -3.41 3.83
CA TYR A 38 -0.27 -3.36 3.37
C TYR A 38 -0.38 -3.73 1.89
N ALA A 39 0.42 -3.10 1.02
CA ALA A 39 0.47 -3.43 -0.40
C ALA A 39 0.75 -4.92 -0.64
N LYS A 40 1.70 -5.52 0.10
CA LYS A 40 1.97 -6.96 0.03
C LYS A 40 0.77 -7.82 0.43
N ARG A 41 -0.03 -7.37 1.41
CA ARG A 41 -1.26 -8.06 1.84
C ARG A 41 -2.40 -7.88 0.84
N GLU A 42 -2.56 -6.69 0.27
CA GLU A 42 -3.59 -6.39 -0.72
C GLU A 42 -3.39 -7.17 -2.02
N ARG A 43 -2.15 -7.28 -2.50
CA ARG A 43 -1.81 -8.15 -3.65
C ARG A 43 -2.24 -9.61 -3.44
N LYS A 44 -2.34 -10.05 -2.18
CA LYS A 44 -2.79 -11.40 -1.84
C LYS A 44 -4.32 -11.51 -1.78
N LYS A 45 -5.05 -10.43 -1.48
CA LYS A 45 -6.52 -10.39 -1.50
C LYS A 45 -7.07 -10.25 -2.92
N GLU A 46 -6.40 -9.49 -3.77
CA GLU A 46 -6.73 -9.35 -5.20
C GLU A 46 -6.33 -10.58 -6.03
N GLY A 47 -5.68 -11.58 -5.42
CA GLY A 47 -5.42 -12.89 -6.03
C GLY A 47 -6.64 -13.82 -6.10
N SER A 48 -7.83 -13.38 -5.68
CA SER A 48 -9.09 -14.14 -5.84
C SER A 48 -9.76 -13.88 -7.20
N THR A 49 -9.34 -12.84 -7.91
CA THR A 49 -9.71 -12.62 -9.31
C THR A 49 -8.46 -12.86 -10.13
N MET A 50 -8.28 -14.11 -10.56
CA MET A 50 -7.23 -14.54 -11.48
C MET A 50 -7.08 -13.50 -12.62
N PRO A 51 -5.95 -12.82 -12.79
CA PRO A 51 -5.63 -12.33 -14.12
C PRO A 51 -5.21 -13.57 -14.88
N THR A 52 -6.13 -14.09 -15.71
CA THR A 52 -5.87 -15.08 -16.75
C THR A 52 -4.81 -14.51 -17.69
N PHE A 53 -3.55 -14.49 -17.28
CA PHE A 53 -2.43 -14.27 -18.18
C PHE A 53 -2.34 -15.54 -19.02
N GLY A 54 -2.86 -15.41 -20.24
CA GLY A 54 -3.13 -16.49 -21.16
C GLY A 54 -1.98 -17.50 -21.26
N SER A 55 -2.33 -18.76 -21.08
CA SER A 55 -1.55 -19.87 -21.58
C SER A 55 -1.58 -19.80 -23.12
N PRO A 56 -0.44 -19.64 -23.82
CA PRO A 56 -0.41 -20.00 -25.21
C PRO A 56 -0.46 -21.54 -25.25
N ASN A 57 -1.63 -22.05 -25.64
CA ASN A 57 -1.78 -23.43 -26.05
C ASN A 57 -0.92 -23.62 -27.30
N PHE A 58 0.21 -24.32 -27.17
CA PHE A 58 0.94 -24.85 -28.31
C PHE A 58 0.57 -26.33 -28.42
N SER A 59 -0.28 -26.63 -29.40
CA SER A 59 -0.54 -27.99 -29.87
C SER A 59 0.50 -28.39 -30.92
#